data_AF-A0A2V8SVY9-F1
#
_entry.id   AF-A0A2V8SVY9-F1
#
_cell.length_a   1.000
_cell.length_b   1.000
_cell.length_c   1.000
_cell.angle_alpha   90.00
_cell.angle_beta   90.00
_cell.angle_gamma   90.00
#
_symmetry.space_group_name_H-M   'P 1'
#
loop_
_entity.id
_entity.type
_entity.pdbx_description
1 polymer ?
#
loop_
_entity_poly.entity_id
_entity_poly.type
_entity_poly.pdbx_seq_one_letter_code
_entity_poly.pdbx_strand_id
1 'polypeptide(L)'
;MGVNSFRTILAVLRALGFGTPYVPLVQPYVDIPMPMNVYTVYQPYFKDFGIGGILTLFPLGLAHGFLYRKATVRNPHAVYVFLFSLSLFPLSTQVFQDMYFSVLSTWIQYGAISVLLFGIFSAQNVTNRLRPAHEVV
;
A
#
# COMPACT_ATOMS: atom_id res chain seq x y z
N MET A 1 5.20 14.00 -17.19
CA MET A 1 5.82 12.69 -16.87
C MET A 1 5.31 12.25 -15.51
N GLY A 2 5.06 10.95 -15.28
CA GLY A 2 4.54 10.45 -14.00
C GLY A 2 3.00 10.49 -13.85
N VAL A 3 2.26 10.67 -14.95
CA VAL A 3 0.80 10.88 -14.91
C VAL A 3 0.08 9.59 -14.52
N ASN A 4 0.58 8.44 -14.95
CA ASN A 4 -0.02 7.14 -14.64
C ASN A 4 0.38 6.66 -13.24
N SER A 5 1.65 6.83 -12.88
CA SER A 5 2.24 6.37 -11.61
C SER A 5 1.73 7.19 -10.43
N PHE A 6 1.63 8.52 -10.56
CA PHE A 6 1.17 9.42 -9.50
C PHE A 6 -0.32 9.76 -9.60
N ARG A 7 -1.10 8.94 -10.31
CA ARG A 7 -2.54 9.06 -10.49
C ARG A 7 -3.29 9.43 -9.22
N THR A 8 -2.99 8.77 -8.10
CA THR A 8 -3.71 8.99 -6.82
C THR A 8 -3.43 10.40 -6.28
N ILE A 9 -2.18 10.86 -6.38
CA ILE A 9 -1.78 12.21 -5.97
C ILE A 9 -2.47 13.24 -6.87
N LEU A 10 -2.49 13.01 -8.19
CA LEU A 10 -3.16 13.89 -9.14
C LEU A 10 -4.67 13.96 -8.93
N ALA A 11 -5.31 12.86 -8.55
CA ALA A 11 -6.74 12.82 -8.21
C ALA A 11 -7.04 13.64 -6.95
N VAL A 12 -6.18 13.58 -5.92
CA VAL A 12 -6.30 14.41 -4.71
C VAL A 12 -6.12 15.89 -5.05
N LEU A 13 -5.10 16.25 -5.84
CA LEU A 13 -4.91 17.63 -6.30
C LEU A 13 -6.11 18.12 -7.11
N ARG A 14 -6.69 17.26 -7.95
CA ARG A 14 -7.91 17.60 -8.69
C ARG A 14 -9.08 17.89 -7.75
N ALA A 15 -9.27 17.06 -6.73
CA ALA A 15 -10.31 17.26 -5.73
C ALA A 15 -10.12 18.56 -4.93
N LEU A 16 -8.88 19.02 -4.77
CA LEU A 16 -8.53 20.32 -4.16
C LEU A 16 -8.72 21.53 -5.11
N GLY A 17 -9.19 21.31 -6.34
CA GLY A 17 -9.46 22.38 -7.32
C GLY A 17 -8.32 22.68 -8.29
N PHE A 18 -7.23 21.90 -8.28
CA PHE A 18 -6.17 22.04 -9.27
C PHE A 18 -6.59 21.40 -10.61
N GLY A 19 -6.27 22.03 -11.74
CA GLY A 19 -6.58 21.56 -13.09
C GLY A 19 -5.71 20.39 -13.58
N THR A 20 -5.55 19.35 -12.76
CA THR A 20 -4.69 18.18 -13.08
C THR A 20 -5.38 17.21 -14.05
N PRO A 21 -4.61 16.46 -14.87
CA PRO A 21 -5.18 15.48 -15.79
C PRO A 21 -5.89 14.35 -15.04
N TYR A 22 -7.01 13.89 -15.60
CA TYR A 22 -7.74 12.74 -15.07
C TYR A 22 -7.18 11.44 -15.65
N VAL A 23 -6.89 10.47 -14.78
CA VAL A 23 -6.40 9.14 -15.16
C VAL A 23 -7.31 8.07 -14.56
N PRO A 24 -8.04 7.29 -15.39
CA PRO A 24 -8.95 6.27 -14.89
C PRO A 24 -8.19 5.17 -14.13
N LEU A 25 -8.85 4.55 -13.15
CA LEU A 25 -8.27 3.42 -12.41
C LEU A 25 -8.29 2.17 -13.28
N VAL A 26 -9.46 1.91 -13.85
CA VAL A 26 -9.69 0.80 -14.76
C VAL A 26 -8.98 1.13 -16.07
N GLN A 27 -8.02 0.28 -16.42
CA GLN A 27 -7.30 0.40 -17.67
C GLN A 27 -8.22 0.05 -18.85
N PRO A 28 -7.98 0.64 -20.04
CA PRO A 28 -8.75 0.31 -21.22
C PRO A 28 -8.58 -1.17 -21.59
N TYR A 29 -9.62 -1.75 -22.19
CA TYR A 29 -9.55 -3.09 -22.76
C TYR A 29 -8.74 -3.07 -24.07
N VAL A 30 -7.96 -4.12 -24.30
CA VAL A 30 -7.21 -4.35 -25.54
C VAL A 30 -7.50 -5.78 -25.99
N ASP A 31 -7.72 -5.96 -27.30
CA ASP A 31 -8.10 -7.25 -27.88
C ASP A 31 -6.88 -8.10 -28.24
N ILE A 32 -6.50 -9.04 -27.37
CA ILE A 32 -5.40 -9.98 -27.63
C ILE A 32 -5.62 -11.28 -26.83
N PRO A 33 -5.98 -12.44 -27.41
CA PRO A 33 -6.86 -12.68 -28.57
C PRO A 33 -8.36 -12.44 -28.29
N MET A 34 -8.70 -11.99 -27.08
CA MET A 34 -10.03 -11.58 -26.62
C MET A 34 -9.89 -10.30 -25.78
N PRO A 35 -10.94 -9.49 -25.58
CA PRO A 35 -10.83 -8.23 -24.84
C PRO A 35 -10.38 -8.45 -23.40
N MET A 36 -9.21 -7.93 -23.06
CA MET A 36 -8.65 -7.99 -21.70
C MET A 36 -8.12 -6.64 -21.25
N ASN A 37 -8.20 -6.37 -19.95
CA ASN A 37 -7.71 -5.14 -19.30
C ASN A 37 -6.66 -5.42 -18.22
N VAL A 38 -5.98 -6.56 -18.36
CA VAL A 38 -4.93 -7.00 -17.44
C VAL A 38 -3.59 -6.48 -17.92
N TYR A 39 -2.89 -5.78 -17.03
CA TYR A 39 -1.59 -5.18 -17.31
C TYR A 39 -0.64 -5.55 -16.19
N THR A 40 0.62 -5.86 -16.49
CA THR A 40 1.58 -6.09 -15.41
C THR A 40 1.79 -4.82 -14.59
N VAL A 41 2.26 -4.97 -13.36
CA VAL A 41 2.63 -3.85 -12.47
C VAL A 41 3.57 -2.86 -13.13
N TYR A 42 4.36 -3.26 -14.14
CA TYR A 42 5.28 -2.40 -14.87
C TYR A 42 4.61 -1.37 -15.78
N GLN A 43 3.36 -1.58 -16.20
CA GLN A 43 2.70 -0.76 -17.22
C GLN A 43 2.72 0.75 -16.93
N PRO A 44 2.30 1.24 -15.74
CA PRO A 44 2.28 2.69 -15.48
C PRO A 44 3.70 3.28 -15.42
N TYR A 45 4.65 2.54 -14.84
CA TYR A 45 6.04 3.00 -14.73
C TYR A 45 6.73 3.04 -16.09
N PHE A 46 6.45 2.07 -16.95
CA PHE A 46 7.00 2.03 -18.30
C PHE A 46 6.42 3.16 -19.16
N LYS A 47 5.11 3.44 -19.03
CA LYS A 47 4.47 4.58 -19.72
C LYS A 47 5.06 5.93 -19.30
N ASP A 48 5.44 6.07 -18.03
CA ASP A 48 5.92 7.35 -17.50
C ASP A 48 7.44 7.54 -17.58
N PHE A 49 8.22 6.47 -17.43
CA PHE A 49 9.68 6.50 -17.26
C PHE A 49 10.44 5.59 -18.25
N GLY A 50 9.73 4.95 -19.19
CA GLY A 50 10.31 4.01 -20.15
C GLY A 50 10.96 2.80 -19.45
N ILE A 51 12.08 2.32 -20.01
CA ILE A 51 12.85 1.20 -19.43
C ILE A 51 13.30 1.49 -17.99
N GLY A 52 13.60 2.75 -17.67
CA GLY A 52 13.96 3.17 -16.31
C GLY A 52 12.84 2.92 -15.29
N GLY A 53 11.60 2.82 -15.74
CA GLY A 53 10.45 2.46 -14.92
C GLY A 53 10.55 1.08 -14.27
N ILE A 54 11.40 0.18 -14.76
CA ILE A 54 11.62 -1.13 -14.12
C ILE A 54 12.27 -0.97 -12.73
N LEU A 55 13.10 0.06 -12.56
CA LEU A 55 13.80 0.32 -11.30
C LEU A 55 12.86 0.79 -10.18
N THR A 56 11.62 1.19 -10.48
CA THR A 56 10.66 1.66 -9.46
C THR A 56 10.22 0.54 -8.51
N LEU A 57 10.31 -0.73 -8.92
CA LEU A 57 9.97 -1.86 -8.06
C LEU A 57 11.08 -2.22 -7.07
N PHE A 58 12.31 -1.80 -7.33
CA PHE A 58 13.43 -2.05 -6.42
C PHE A 58 13.18 -1.51 -5.00
N PRO A 59 12.80 -0.22 -4.80
CA PRO A 59 12.49 0.28 -3.46
C PRO A 59 11.26 -0.40 -2.84
N LEU A 60 10.28 -0.84 -3.63
CA LEU A 60 9.13 -1.62 -3.12
C LEU A 60 9.59 -2.97 -2.59
N GLY A 61 10.48 -3.67 -3.31
CA GLY A 61 11.09 -4.92 -2.85
C GLY A 61 11.86 -4.74 -1.53
N LEU A 62 12.63 -3.65 -1.39
CA LEU A 62 13.30 -3.31 -0.13
C LEU A 62 12.29 -3.07 1.01
N ALA A 63 11.18 -2.40 0.73
CA ALA A 63 10.11 -2.17 1.71
C ALA A 63 9.48 -3.49 2.18
N HIS A 64 9.21 -4.44 1.26
CA HIS A 64 8.76 -5.79 1.63
C HIS A 64 9.79 -6.54 2.47
N GLY A 65 11.07 -6.48 2.11
CA GLY A 65 12.14 -7.12 2.89
C GLY A 65 12.24 -6.55 4.31
N PHE A 66 12.08 -5.23 4.46
CA PHE A 66 12.02 -4.59 5.77
C PHE A 66 10.81 -5.07 6.60
N LEU A 67 9.62 -5.08 6.01
CA LEU A 67 8.39 -5.54 6.68
C LEU A 67 8.51 -7.01 7.09
N TYR A 68 9.00 -7.88 6.19
CA TYR A 68 9.24 -9.29 6.48
C TYR A 68 10.16 -9.48 7.68
N ARG A 69 11.29 -8.76 7.71
CA ARG A 69 12.25 -8.84 8.82
C ARG A 69 11.62 -8.42 10.14
N LYS A 70 10.79 -7.37 10.15
CA LYS A 70 10.10 -6.88 11.36
C LYS A 70 8.97 -7.80 11.81
N ALA A 71 8.28 -8.46 10.88
CA ALA A 71 7.17 -9.36 11.16
C ALA A 71 7.63 -10.75 11.65
N THR A 72 8.84 -11.19 11.30
CA THR A 72 9.35 -12.55 11.57
C THR A 72 10.31 -12.63 12.77
N VAL A 73 10.49 -11.55 13.54
CA VAL A 73 11.27 -11.62 14.79
C VAL A 73 10.53 -12.45 15.85
N ARG A 74 11.23 -12.97 16.87
CA ARG A 74 10.66 -13.84 17.91
C ARG A 74 9.41 -13.28 18.59
N ASN A 75 9.37 -11.97 18.83
CA ASN A 75 8.23 -11.26 19.41
C ASN A 75 7.92 -10.02 18.55
N PRO A 76 7.22 -10.19 17.42
CA PRO A 76 6.98 -9.09 16.50
C PRO A 76 5.89 -8.17 17.04
N HIS A 77 6.01 -6.86 16.80
CA HIS A 77 4.88 -5.96 17.08
C HIS A 77 3.75 -6.26 16.10
N ALA A 78 2.51 -6.34 16.61
CA ALA A 78 1.32 -6.67 15.84
C ALA A 78 1.12 -5.77 14.60
N VAL A 79 1.49 -4.49 14.70
CA VAL A 79 1.49 -3.54 13.56
C VAL A 79 2.30 -4.08 12.38
N TYR A 80 3.52 -4.57 12.61
CA TYR A 80 4.39 -5.03 11.52
C TYR A 80 3.89 -6.33 10.90
N VAL A 81 3.31 -7.23 11.71
CA VAL A 81 2.67 -8.46 11.20
C VAL A 81 1.51 -8.08 10.28
N PHE A 82 0.63 -7.20 10.73
CA PHE A 82 -0.52 -6.74 9.95
C PHE A 82 -0.12 -6.03 8.66
N LEU A 83 0.82 -5.06 8.74
CA LEU A 83 1.31 -4.34 7.56
C LEU A 83 2.00 -5.26 6.56
N PHE A 84 2.77 -6.24 7.04
CA PHE A 84 3.38 -7.24 6.17
C PHE A 84 2.31 -8.08 5.46
N SER A 85 1.32 -8.61 6.19
CA SER A 85 0.20 -9.35 5.60
C SER A 85 -0.56 -8.54 4.55
N LEU A 86 -0.83 -7.26 4.81
CA LEU A 86 -1.46 -6.37 3.83
C LEU A 86 -0.59 -6.19 2.57
N SER A 87 0.73 -6.04 2.74
CA SER A 87 1.66 -5.88 1.63
C SER A 87 1.70 -7.11 0.69
N LEU A 88 1.31 -8.30 1.16
CA LEU A 88 1.25 -9.49 0.29
C LEU A 88 0.18 -9.38 -0.80
N PHE A 89 -0.85 -8.56 -0.60
CA PHE A 89 -1.88 -8.33 -1.60
C PHE A 89 -1.34 -7.67 -2.88
N PRO A 90 -0.71 -6.48 -2.85
CA PRO A 90 -0.15 -5.88 -4.07
C PRO A 90 1.01 -6.70 -4.64
N LEU A 91 1.73 -7.46 -3.81
CA LEU A 91 2.78 -8.38 -4.26
C LEU A 91 2.23 -9.55 -5.07
N SER A 92 1.15 -10.16 -4.62
CA SER A 92 0.49 -11.27 -5.34
C SER A 92 -0.26 -10.82 -6.59
N THR A 93 -0.84 -9.61 -6.56
CA THR A 93 -1.64 -9.06 -7.67
C THR A 93 -0.80 -8.37 -8.75
N GLN A 94 0.53 -8.32 -8.61
CA GLN A 94 1.45 -7.62 -9.52
C GLN A 94 1.40 -8.12 -10.98
N VAL A 95 0.95 -9.36 -11.20
CA VAL A 95 0.78 -9.91 -12.55
C VAL A 95 -0.47 -9.35 -13.26
N PHE A 96 -1.41 -8.80 -12.51
CA PHE A 96 -2.72 -8.36 -13.02
C PHE A 96 -2.84 -6.85 -13.24
N GLN A 97 -2.26 -6.06 -12.33
CA GLN A 97 -2.26 -4.59 -12.38
C GLN A 97 -1.34 -4.01 -11.32
N ASP A 98 -0.98 -2.73 -11.46
CA ASP A 98 -0.34 -1.99 -10.37
C ASP A 98 -1.34 -1.78 -9.23
N MET A 99 -1.06 -2.42 -8.11
CA MET A 99 -1.79 -2.23 -6.86
C MET A 99 -1.01 -1.41 -5.83
N TYR A 100 0.16 -0.87 -6.18
CA TYR A 100 0.95 -0.07 -5.24
C TYR A 100 0.53 1.40 -5.28
N PHE A 101 0.83 2.12 -6.37
CA PHE A 101 0.54 3.57 -6.43
C PHE A 101 -0.87 3.88 -6.94
N SER A 102 -1.45 3.01 -7.77
CA SER A 102 -2.80 3.21 -8.32
C SER A 102 -3.92 3.24 -7.27
N VAL A 103 -3.68 2.60 -6.12
CA VAL A 103 -4.56 2.59 -4.94
C VAL A 103 -3.84 3.06 -3.67
N LEU A 104 -2.86 3.97 -3.83
CA LEU A 104 -2.03 4.48 -2.73
C LEU A 104 -2.87 5.01 -1.54
N SER A 105 -4.01 5.65 -1.81
CA SER A 105 -4.90 6.17 -0.77
C SER A 105 -5.41 5.06 0.16
N THR A 106 -5.73 3.89 -0.40
CA THR A 106 -6.17 2.72 0.38
C THR A 106 -5.08 2.26 1.33
N TRP A 107 -3.83 2.20 0.88
CA TRP A 107 -2.70 1.81 1.74
C TRP A 107 -2.42 2.81 2.85
N ILE A 108 -2.56 4.12 2.58
CA ILE A 108 -2.45 5.16 3.60
C ILE A 108 -3.53 4.98 4.65
N GLN A 109 -4.79 4.76 4.24
CA GLN A 109 -5.91 4.56 5.17
C GLN A 109 -5.71 3.31 6.03
N TYR A 110 -5.33 2.17 5.43
CA TYR A 110 -5.06 0.95 6.19
C TYR A 110 -3.85 1.07 7.10
N GLY A 111 -2.81 1.78 6.66
CA GLY A 111 -1.66 2.12 7.50
C GLY A 111 -2.08 2.93 8.73
N ALA A 112 -2.85 4.00 8.54
CA ALA A 112 -3.36 4.83 9.62
C ALA A 112 -4.24 4.03 10.59
N ILE A 113 -5.17 3.23 10.08
CA ILE A 113 -6.04 2.37 10.89
C ILE A 113 -5.20 1.36 11.70
N SER A 114 -4.17 0.76 11.11
CA SER A 114 -3.31 -0.20 11.81
C SER A 114 -2.60 0.45 13.00
N VAL A 115 -2.04 1.65 12.82
CA VAL A 115 -1.35 2.38 13.89
C VAL A 115 -2.33 2.78 14.99
N LEU A 116 -3.53 3.24 14.62
CA LEU A 116 -4.57 3.59 15.60
C LEU A 116 -5.02 2.38 16.42
N LEU A 117 -5.42 1.29 15.75
CA LEU A 117 -5.90 0.09 16.44
C LEU A 117 -4.84 -0.47 17.37
N PHE A 118 -3.66 -0.80 16.84
CA PHE A 118 -2.62 -1.44 17.65
C PHE A 118 -1.93 -0.46 18.62
N GLY A 119 -1.93 0.84 18.34
CA GLY A 119 -1.48 1.87 19.27
C GLY A 119 -2.38 1.99 20.50
N ILE A 120 -3.71 2.01 20.30
CA ILE A 120 -4.70 2.03 21.39
C ILE A 120 -4.62 0.74 22.22
N PHE A 121 -4.60 -0.43 21.56
CA PHE A 121 -4.51 -1.72 22.28
C PHE A 121 -3.18 -1.87 23.05
N SER A 122 -2.07 -1.35 22.51
CA SER A 122 -0.80 -1.33 23.22
C SER A 122 -0.85 -0.43 24.47
N ALA A 123 -1.51 0.72 24.40
CA ALA A 123 -1.66 1.62 25.55
C ALA A 123 -2.52 1.00 26.66
N GLN A 124 -3.65 0.37 26.30
CA GLN A 124 -4.53 -0.31 27.27
C GLN A 124 -3.82 -1.46 28.00
N ASN A 125 -2.98 -2.23 27.28
CA ASN A 125 -2.18 -3.29 27.88
C ASN A 125 -1.16 -2.79 28.91
N VAL A 126 -0.65 -1.56 28.75
CA VAL A 126 0.25 -0.94 29.74
C VAL A 126 -0.54 -0.46 30.95
N THR A 127 -1.64 0.24 30.76
CA THR A 127 -2.49 0.74 31.87
C THR A 127 -3.03 -0.41 32.74
N ASN A 128 -3.47 -1.51 32.13
CA ASN A 128 -3.96 -2.68 32.86
C ASN A 128 -2.87 -3.40 33.68
N ARG A 129 -1.60 -3.32 33.28
CA ARG A 129 -0.47 -3.87 34.07
C ARG A 129 -0.11 -2.99 35.28
N LEU A 130 -0.43 -1.70 35.23
CA LEU A 130 -0.11 -0.74 36.28
C LEU A 130 -1.26 -0.56 37.29
N ARG A 131 -2.43 -1.16 37.04
CA ARG A 131 -3.53 -1.19 38.02
C ARG A 131 -3.15 -2.08 39.20
N PRO A 132 -3.12 -1.56 40.44
CA PRO A 132 -2.83 -2.37 41.61
C PRO A 132 -3.93 -3.41 41.83
N ALA A 133 -3.55 -4.63 42.20
CA ALA A 133 -4.43 -5.79 42.36
C ALA A 133 -5.53 -5.64 43.44
N HIS A 134 -5.56 -4.53 44.17
CA HIS A 134 -6.51 -4.27 45.26
C HIS A 134 -7.80 -3.54 44.84
N GLU A 135 -7.95 -3.13 43.58
CA GLU A 135 -9.18 -2.46 43.06
C GLU A 135 -10.19 -3.41 42.40
N VAL A 136 -9.94 -4.73 42.41
CA VAL A 136 -10.85 -5.73 41.83
C VAL A 136 -11.52 -6.52 42.96
N VAL A 137 -12.38 -5.85 43.73
CA VAL A 137 -13.35 -6.47 44.65
C VAL A 137 -14.69 -5.76 44.50
#